data_AF-A0A2S9FJT6-F1
#
_entry.id   AF-A0A2S9FJT6-F1
#
_cell.length_a   1.000
_cell.length_b   1.000
_cell.length_c   1.000
_cell.angle_alpha   90.00
_cell.angle_beta   90.00
_cell.angle_gamma   90.00
#
_symmetry.space_group_name_H-M   'P 1'
#
loop_
_entity.id
_entity.type
_entity.pdbx_description
1 polymer ?
#
loop_
_entity_poly.entity_id
_entity_poly.type
_entity_poly.pdbx_seq_one_letter_code
_entity_poly.pdbx_strand_id
1 'polypeptide(L)'
;MTDTYVVLLPGGKANSTVASQQWQLANVRMVWLQLAVKRRLPEGVNVARVRYRVRGWNAPRKDPVRDASAALDRLPGTSRVVLVGHSMGGRVAAHLAARPEVIGVVALAPWWPAGEAERIPADTRLVALHGTADTWTDPETSR
;
A
#
# COMPACT_ATOMS: atom_id res chain seq x y z
N MET A 1 -11.29 -7.17 22.05
CA MET A 1 -10.31 -6.09 21.79
C MET A 1 -10.26 -5.88 20.29
N THR A 2 -10.15 -4.63 19.85
CA THR A 2 -10.09 -4.26 18.42
C THR A 2 -8.62 -4.20 18.02
N ASP A 3 -8.15 -5.16 17.24
CA ASP A 3 -6.75 -5.21 16.83
C ASP A 3 -6.46 -4.18 15.74
N THR A 4 -5.36 -3.45 15.90
CA THR A 4 -4.92 -2.47 14.89
C THR A 4 -3.81 -3.08 14.04
N TYR A 5 -3.93 -2.95 12.72
CA TYR A 5 -2.99 -3.45 11.74
C TYR A 5 -2.42 -2.31 10.91
N VAL A 6 -1.10 -2.30 10.75
CA VAL A 6 -0.41 -1.53 9.72
C VAL A 6 0.00 -2.48 8.61
N VAL A 7 -0.62 -2.33 7.45
CA VAL A 7 -0.42 -3.22 6.30
C VAL A 7 0.40 -2.50 5.23
N LEU A 8 1.61 -3.01 5.01
CA LEU A 8 2.55 -2.47 4.05
C LEU A 8 2.31 -3.03 2.65
N LEU A 9 2.20 -2.14 1.67
CA LEU A 9 1.92 -2.43 0.26
C LEU A 9 3.14 -2.06 -0.60
N PRO A 10 3.88 -3.06 -1.13
CA PRO A 10 5.07 -2.79 -1.95
C PRO A 10 4.79 -2.08 -3.27
N GLY A 11 5.85 -1.53 -3.85
CA GLY A 11 5.83 -1.04 -5.23
C GLY A 11 5.85 -2.20 -6.25
N GLY A 12 5.83 -1.83 -7.54
CA GLY A 12 5.86 -2.81 -8.62
C GLY A 12 6.12 -2.16 -9.98
N LYS A 13 5.48 -2.68 -11.02
CA LYS A 13 5.58 -2.20 -12.40
C LYS A 13 4.19 -2.00 -12.98
N ALA A 14 4.06 -1.14 -14.00
CA ALA A 14 2.79 -1.01 -14.71
C ALA A 14 2.38 -2.34 -15.36
N ASN A 15 3.29 -2.96 -16.11
CA ASN A 15 3.05 -4.22 -16.83
C ASN A 15 4.19 -5.21 -16.56
N SER A 16 3.88 -6.34 -15.94
CA SER A 16 4.81 -7.46 -15.71
C SER A 16 4.07 -8.67 -15.14
N THR A 17 4.16 -9.82 -15.82
CA THR A 17 3.68 -11.12 -15.31
C THR A 17 4.76 -11.90 -14.55
N VAL A 18 6.00 -11.39 -14.51
CA VAL A 18 7.09 -11.98 -13.72
C VAL A 18 6.71 -12.06 -12.24
N ALA A 19 7.04 -13.19 -11.61
CA ALA A 19 6.83 -13.40 -10.18
C ALA A 19 7.50 -12.31 -9.33
N SER A 20 6.83 -11.86 -8.28
CA SER A 20 7.42 -10.94 -7.31
C SER A 20 8.40 -11.69 -6.42
N GLN A 21 9.64 -11.19 -6.35
CA GLN A 21 10.73 -11.82 -5.62
C GLN A 21 11.22 -10.93 -4.48
N GLN A 22 11.62 -11.53 -3.37
CA GLN A 22 12.00 -10.81 -2.15
C GLN A 22 13.21 -9.89 -2.32
N TRP A 23 14.15 -10.23 -3.19
CA TRP A 23 15.36 -9.44 -3.48
C TRP A 23 15.13 -8.26 -4.42
N GLN A 24 13.93 -8.11 -5.00
CA GLN A 24 13.61 -6.94 -5.81
C GLN A 24 13.57 -5.70 -4.92
N LEU A 25 14.17 -4.60 -5.37
CA LEU A 25 14.33 -3.36 -4.60
C LEU A 25 13.02 -2.85 -3.98
N ALA A 26 11.90 -2.99 -4.69
CA ALA A 26 10.57 -2.63 -4.17
C ALA A 26 10.21 -3.40 -2.90
N ASN A 27 10.55 -4.69 -2.82
CA ASN A 27 10.31 -5.53 -1.64
C ASN A 27 11.34 -5.27 -0.54
N VAL A 28 12.62 -5.15 -0.89
CA VAL A 28 13.70 -4.85 0.07
C VAL A 28 13.42 -3.53 0.81
N ARG A 29 13.01 -2.48 0.10
CA ARG A 29 12.63 -1.20 0.69
C ARG A 29 11.54 -1.36 1.74
N MET A 30 10.51 -2.14 1.44
CA MET A 30 9.41 -2.36 2.38
C MET A 30 9.80 -3.23 3.57
N VAL A 31 10.80 -4.11 3.45
CA VAL A 31 11.35 -4.84 4.61
C VAL A 31 11.98 -3.86 5.60
N TRP A 32 12.80 -2.93 5.10
CA TRP A 32 13.41 -1.90 5.96
C TRP A 32 12.35 -0.99 6.59
N LEU A 33 11.35 -0.57 5.82
CA LEU A 33 10.23 0.19 6.34
C LEU A 33 9.46 -0.59 7.42
N GLN A 34 9.21 -1.89 7.22
CA GLN A 34 8.55 -2.74 8.21
C GLN A 34 9.32 -2.76 9.53
N LEU A 35 10.64 -2.92 9.47
CA LEU A 35 11.49 -2.93 10.66
C LEU A 35 11.47 -1.57 11.37
N ALA A 36 11.53 -0.46 10.61
CA ALA A 36 11.47 0.89 11.19
C ALA A 36 10.11 1.17 11.85
N VAL A 37 9.01 0.81 11.18
CA VAL A 37 7.65 0.98 11.69
C VAL A 37 7.43 0.16 12.95
N LYS A 38 7.82 -1.12 12.95
CA LYS A 38 7.71 -1.99 14.14
C LYS A 38 8.42 -1.43 15.37
N ARG A 39 9.55 -0.73 15.18
CA ARG A 39 10.33 -0.13 16.28
C ARG A 39 9.70 1.15 16.85
N ARG A 40 8.76 1.77 16.15
CA ARG A 40 8.16 3.06 16.53
C ARG A 40 6.70 2.98 16.93
N LEU A 41 6.05 1.84 16.69
CA LEU A 41 4.67 1.62 17.10
C LEU A 41 4.60 1.03 18.50
N PRO A 42 3.54 1.34 19.26
CA PRO A 42 3.32 0.75 20.58
C PRO A 42 3.00 -0.75 20.47
N GLU A 43 3.11 -1.43 21.61
CA GLU A 43 2.63 -2.81 21.75
C GLU A 43 1.13 -2.92 21.39
N GLY A 44 0.73 -4.05 20.84
CA GLY A 44 -0.65 -4.28 20.38
C GLY A 44 -0.96 -3.81 18.94
N VAL A 45 -0.01 -3.15 18.24
CA VAL A 45 -0.16 -2.86 16.81
C VAL A 45 0.56 -3.91 15.95
N ASN A 46 -0.19 -4.59 15.10
CA ASN A 46 0.31 -5.63 14.23
C ASN A 46 0.83 -5.05 12.91
N VAL A 47 2.09 -5.32 12.55
CA VAL A 47 2.66 -4.82 11.29
C VAL A 47 2.87 -5.97 10.31
N ALA A 48 2.07 -5.97 9.24
CA ALA A 48 2.12 -6.96 8.17
C ALA A 48 2.57 -6.34 6.85
N ARG A 49 3.04 -7.17 5.93
CA ARG A 49 3.40 -6.75 4.57
C ARG A 49 2.78 -7.72 3.57
N VAL A 50 2.13 -7.18 2.54
CA VAL A 50 1.53 -8.01 1.48
C VAL A 50 2.63 -8.52 0.56
N ARG A 51 2.54 -9.79 0.17
CA ARG A 51 3.37 -10.40 -0.85
C ARG A 51 2.55 -10.57 -2.13
N TYR A 52 2.87 -9.80 -3.16
CA TYR A 52 2.25 -9.95 -4.47
C TYR A 52 2.73 -11.21 -5.18
N ARG A 53 1.85 -11.84 -5.96
CA ARG A 53 2.19 -12.99 -6.82
C ARG A 53 3.04 -12.54 -8.00
N VAL A 54 2.64 -11.45 -8.65
CA VAL A 54 3.33 -10.86 -9.82
C VAL A 54 3.69 -9.40 -9.54
N ARG A 55 4.64 -8.87 -10.31
CA ARG A 55 5.14 -7.49 -10.12
C ARG A 55 4.23 -6.41 -10.71
N GLY A 56 3.44 -6.78 -11.72
CA GLY A 56 2.71 -5.84 -12.54
C GLY A 56 1.34 -5.48 -11.97
N TRP A 57 0.95 -4.23 -12.16
CA TRP A 57 -0.44 -3.80 -12.05
C TRP A 57 -1.33 -4.55 -13.05
N ASN A 58 -0.84 -4.71 -14.29
CA ASN A 58 -1.44 -5.52 -15.35
C ASN A 58 -2.92 -5.18 -15.55
N ALA A 59 -3.23 -3.93 -15.90
CA ALA A 59 -4.61 -3.56 -16.21
C ALA A 59 -5.15 -4.48 -17.34
N PRO A 60 -6.42 -4.93 -17.29
CA PRO A 60 -7.44 -4.60 -16.27
C PRO A 60 -7.43 -5.52 -15.03
N ARG A 61 -6.51 -6.51 -14.94
CA ARG A 61 -6.50 -7.51 -13.86
C ARG A 61 -6.28 -6.91 -12.48
N LYS A 62 -5.43 -5.89 -12.35
CA LYS A 62 -5.09 -5.23 -11.08
C LYS A 62 -4.60 -6.25 -10.05
N ASP A 63 -3.70 -7.13 -10.45
CA ASP A 63 -3.21 -8.25 -9.63
C ASP A 63 -2.83 -7.85 -8.18
N PRO A 64 -2.09 -6.76 -7.93
CA PRO A 64 -1.71 -6.39 -6.57
C PRO A 64 -2.91 -5.95 -5.71
N VAL A 65 -4.00 -5.44 -6.29
CA VAL A 65 -5.24 -5.14 -5.56
C VAL A 65 -5.91 -6.43 -5.10
N ARG A 66 -5.96 -7.45 -5.96
CA ARG A 66 -6.50 -8.76 -5.62
C ARG A 66 -5.71 -9.42 -4.51
N ASP A 67 -4.38 -9.35 -4.59
CA ASP A 67 -3.48 -9.92 -3.59
C ASP A 67 -3.60 -9.21 -2.23
N ALA A 68 -3.70 -7.87 -2.25
CA ALA A 68 -3.89 -7.09 -1.03
C ALA A 68 -5.28 -7.29 -0.42
N SER A 69 -6.34 -7.32 -1.23
CA SER A 69 -7.70 -7.63 -0.75
C SER A 69 -7.74 -8.99 -0.07
N ALA A 70 -7.19 -10.03 -0.72
CA ALA A 70 -7.14 -11.37 -0.14
C ALA A 70 -6.29 -11.46 1.13
N ALA A 71 -5.35 -10.54 1.34
CA ALA A 71 -4.60 -10.44 2.60
C ALA A 71 -5.43 -9.76 3.70
N LEU A 72 -6.22 -8.72 3.37
CA LEU A 72 -7.13 -8.07 4.31
C LEU A 72 -8.29 -8.99 4.73
N ASP A 73 -8.80 -9.81 3.81
CA ASP A 73 -9.88 -10.77 4.08
C ASP A 73 -9.50 -11.84 5.12
N ARG A 74 -8.20 -11.97 5.44
CA ARG A 74 -7.69 -12.90 6.47
C ARG A 74 -7.56 -12.24 7.85
N LEU A 75 -7.76 -10.94 7.95
CA LEU A 75 -7.72 -10.24 9.22
C LEU A 75 -9.04 -10.49 9.98
N PRO A 76 -9.02 -10.45 11.33
CA PRO A 76 -10.25 -10.50 12.11
C PRO A 76 -11.24 -9.40 11.67
N GLY A 77 -12.54 -9.70 11.60
CA GLY A 77 -13.55 -8.73 11.11
C GLY A 77 -13.70 -7.47 11.96
N THR A 78 -13.15 -7.45 13.18
CA THR A 78 -13.10 -6.28 14.07
C THR A 78 -11.81 -5.47 13.93
N SER A 79 -10.98 -5.74 12.91
CA SER A 79 -9.69 -5.07 12.74
C SER A 79 -9.84 -3.61 12.33
N ARG A 80 -8.88 -2.78 12.74
CA ARG A 80 -8.66 -1.43 12.22
C ARG A 80 -7.39 -1.42 11.40
N VAL A 81 -7.44 -0.95 10.16
CA VAL A 81 -6.33 -1.09 9.21
C VAL A 81 -5.84 0.29 8.75
N VAL A 82 -4.54 0.51 8.86
CA VAL A 82 -3.83 1.58 8.17
C VAL A 82 -3.03 0.98 7.03
N LEU A 83 -3.31 1.40 5.80
CA LEU A 83 -2.58 0.97 4.61
C LEU A 83 -1.38 1.90 4.40
N VAL A 84 -0.19 1.35 4.25
CA VAL A 84 1.02 2.12 3.93
C VAL A 84 1.57 1.62 2.61
N GLY A 85 1.42 2.41 1.55
CA GLY A 85 1.72 2.00 0.19
C GLY A 85 2.81 2.83 -0.46
N HIS A 86 3.77 2.16 -1.11
CA HIS A 86 4.83 2.85 -1.88
C HIS A 86 4.62 2.70 -3.39
N SER A 87 4.66 3.80 -4.16
CA SER A 87 4.50 3.79 -5.63
C SER A 87 3.23 3.04 -6.04
N MET A 88 3.32 1.93 -6.77
CA MET A 88 2.17 1.07 -7.09
C MET A 88 1.37 0.64 -5.84
N GLY A 89 2.03 0.47 -4.68
CA GLY A 89 1.36 0.17 -3.42
C GLY A 89 0.45 1.30 -2.93
N GLY A 90 0.79 2.57 -3.22
CA GLY A 90 -0.08 3.72 -2.95
C GLY A 90 -1.33 3.70 -3.83
N ARG A 91 -1.20 3.27 -5.09
CA ARG A 91 -2.35 2.99 -5.98
C ARG A 91 -3.24 1.89 -5.43
N VAL A 92 -2.64 0.81 -4.95
CA VAL A 92 -3.38 -0.30 -4.32
C VAL A 92 -4.13 0.19 -3.08
N ALA A 93 -3.49 1.03 -2.25
CA ALA A 93 -4.12 1.61 -1.08
C ALA A 93 -5.35 2.43 -1.44
N ALA A 94 -5.26 3.29 -2.46
CA ALA A 94 -6.40 4.09 -2.93
C ALA A 94 -7.58 3.22 -3.40
N HIS A 95 -7.30 2.11 -4.08
CA HIS A 95 -8.32 1.14 -4.50
C HIS A 95 -8.99 0.37 -3.35
N LEU A 96 -8.36 0.30 -2.19
CA LEU A 96 -8.86 -0.42 -1.01
C LEU A 96 -9.34 0.52 0.10
N ALA A 97 -9.20 1.84 -0.08
CA ALA A 97 -9.49 2.83 0.95
C ALA A 97 -10.95 2.84 1.40
N ALA A 98 -11.88 2.48 0.51
CA ALA A 98 -13.31 2.41 0.82
C ALA A 98 -13.74 1.15 1.60
N ARG A 99 -12.80 0.26 1.96
CA ARG A 99 -13.12 -0.91 2.79
C ARG A 99 -13.43 -0.47 4.23
N PRO A 100 -14.47 -1.01 4.89
CA PRO A 100 -14.91 -0.55 6.21
C PRO A 100 -13.84 -0.61 7.31
N GLU A 101 -12.94 -1.58 7.25
CA GLU A 101 -11.85 -1.72 8.21
C GLU A 101 -10.69 -0.75 7.98
N VAL A 102 -10.61 -0.10 6.82
CA VAL A 102 -9.52 0.82 6.47
C VAL A 102 -9.84 2.20 7.04
N ILE A 103 -9.04 2.60 8.04
CA ILE A 103 -9.22 3.87 8.75
C ILE A 103 -8.21 4.94 8.32
N GLY A 104 -7.23 4.58 7.49
CA GLY A 104 -6.24 5.51 6.99
C GLY A 104 -5.31 4.95 5.94
N VAL A 105 -4.72 5.86 5.17
CA VAL A 105 -3.77 5.60 4.09
C VAL A 105 -2.55 6.50 4.27
N VAL A 106 -1.37 5.89 4.23
CA VAL A 106 -0.09 6.59 4.06
C VAL A 106 0.47 6.22 2.69
N ALA A 107 0.52 7.20 1.79
CA ALA A 107 0.98 7.04 0.41
C ALA A 107 2.39 7.61 0.25
N LEU A 108 3.36 6.76 -0.07
CA LEU A 108 4.78 7.10 -0.22
C LEU A 108 5.17 7.07 -1.70
N ALA A 109 5.49 8.23 -2.27
CA ALA A 109 5.73 8.44 -3.70
C ALA A 109 4.72 7.67 -4.57
N PRO A 110 3.40 7.87 -4.36
CA PRO A 110 2.39 7.03 -4.97
C PRO A 110 2.39 7.16 -6.49
N TRP A 111 2.19 6.03 -7.18
CA TRP A 111 1.90 6.04 -8.60
C TRP A 111 0.39 6.16 -8.81
N TRP A 112 -0.10 7.38 -8.90
CA TRP A 112 -1.50 7.68 -9.15
C TRP A 112 -1.68 8.28 -10.54
N PRO A 113 -1.95 7.45 -11.57
CA PRO A 113 -2.59 7.95 -12.78
C PRO A 113 -3.83 8.80 -12.43
N ALA A 114 -4.20 9.73 -13.31
CA ALA A 114 -5.25 10.72 -13.03
C ALA A 114 -6.49 10.13 -12.33
N GLY A 115 -6.91 10.75 -11.22
CA GLY A 115 -8.10 10.41 -10.45
C GLY A 115 -7.96 9.23 -9.47
N GLU A 116 -6.78 8.63 -9.29
CA GLU A 116 -6.64 7.54 -8.30
C GLU A 116 -6.76 8.03 -6.85
N ALA A 117 -6.30 9.25 -6.55
CA ALA A 117 -6.44 9.83 -5.21
C ALA A 117 -7.91 10.06 -4.82
N GLU A 118 -8.76 10.41 -5.78
CA GLU A 118 -10.21 10.65 -5.61
C GLU A 118 -10.98 9.39 -5.14
N ARG A 119 -10.35 8.21 -5.22
CA ARG A 119 -10.91 6.96 -4.70
C ARG A 119 -10.89 6.87 -3.19
N ILE A 120 -10.05 7.68 -2.55
CA ILE A 120 -9.89 7.69 -1.10
C ILE A 120 -11.06 8.49 -0.52
N PRO A 121 -11.96 7.85 0.26
CA PRO A 121 -13.07 8.55 0.87
C PRO A 121 -12.61 9.72 1.75
N ALA A 122 -13.39 10.80 1.78
CA ALA A 122 -13.04 12.02 2.52
C ALA A 122 -12.93 11.80 4.05
N ASP A 123 -13.59 10.76 4.58
CA ASP A 123 -13.52 10.35 5.98
C ASP A 123 -12.32 9.43 6.29
N THR A 124 -11.62 8.94 5.25
CA THR A 124 -10.38 8.19 5.41
C THR A 124 -9.20 9.13 5.60
N ARG A 125 -8.47 8.96 6.72
CA ARG A 125 -7.27 9.77 6.97
C ARG A 125 -6.20 9.50 5.92
N LEU A 126 -5.81 10.53 5.16
CA LEU A 126 -4.78 10.43 4.13
C LEU A 126 -3.53 11.24 4.51
N VAL A 127 -2.37 10.62 4.40
CA VAL A 127 -1.07 11.30 4.38
C VAL A 127 -0.32 10.88 3.12
N ALA A 128 -0.01 11.84 2.26
CA ALA A 128 0.81 11.63 1.07
C ALA A 128 2.18 12.28 1.24
N LEU A 129 3.26 11.54 0.93
CA LEU A 129 4.63 12.06 0.93
C LEU A 129 5.27 11.71 -0.42
N HIS A 130 5.81 12.72 -1.12
CA HIS A 130 6.52 12.51 -2.37
C HIS A 130 7.83 13.32 -2.36
N GLY A 131 8.93 12.70 -2.79
CA GLY A 131 10.20 13.42 -2.96
C GLY A 131 10.14 14.36 -4.16
N THR A 132 10.49 15.62 -3.98
CA THR A 132 10.46 16.63 -5.06
C THR A 132 11.47 16.38 -6.19
N ALA A 133 12.39 15.42 -6.02
CA ALA A 133 13.38 15.01 -7.01
C ALA A 133 13.11 13.61 -7.59
N ASP A 134 11.88 13.08 -7.46
CA ASP A 134 11.52 11.78 -8.03
C ASP A 134 11.50 11.84 -9.57
N THR A 135 12.24 10.93 -10.22
CA THR A 135 12.32 10.83 -11.69
C THR A 135 11.51 9.66 -12.25
N TRP A 136 10.79 8.93 -11.40
CA TRP A 136 10.02 7.73 -11.75
C TRP A 136 8.51 7.98 -11.69
N THR A 137 8.04 8.73 -10.70
CA THR A 137 6.65 9.22 -10.59
C THR A 137 6.65 10.72 -10.43
N ASP A 138 5.72 11.41 -11.10
CA ASP A 138 5.61 12.87 -11.02
C ASP A 138 5.05 13.30 -9.65
N PRO A 139 5.78 14.09 -8.85
CA PRO A 139 5.33 14.56 -7.54
C PRO A 139 4.02 15.35 -7.58
N GLU A 140 3.71 16.07 -8.67
CA GLU A 140 2.47 16.84 -8.80
C GLU A 140 1.23 15.94 -8.78
N THR A 141 1.37 14.67 -9.19
CA THR A 141 0.27 13.69 -9.17
C THR A 141 -0.10 13.18 -7.78
N SER A 142 0.62 13.60 -6.74
CA SER A 142 0.39 13.20 -5.35
C SER A 142 -0.24 14.29 -4.49
N ARG A 143 -0.55 15.45 -5.09
CA ARG A 143 -1.23 16.56 -4.42
C ARG A 143 -2.73 16.33 -4.31
#